data_AF-A0A2G6F0E0-F1
#
_entry.id   AF-A0A2G6F0E0-F1
#
_cell.length_a   1.000
_cell.length_b   1.000
_cell.length_c   1.000
_cell.angle_alpha   90.00
_cell.angle_beta   90.00
_cell.angle_gamma   90.00
#
_symmetry.space_group_name_H-M   'P 1'
#
loop_
_entity.id
_entity.type
_entity.pdbx_description
1 polymer ?
#
loop_
_entity_poly.entity_id
_entity_poly.type
_entity_poly.pdbx_seq_one_letter_code
_entity_poly.pdbx_strand_id
1 'polypeptide(L)'
;GILGMYDFNAWLIEYGTDLDPDAIMKLTNPDGTPMKYNPPLIGYKQLLNFEVTSLPHTGAYFMFVGMLLTVVAFFVGKRSSGKKNVEV
;
A
#
# COMPACT_ATOMS: atom_id res chain seq x y z
N GLY A 1 24.04 9.94 1.81
CA GLY A 1 22.83 9.09 1.67
C GLY A 1 21.69 9.65 2.49
N ILE A 2 21.65 9.35 3.78
CA ILE A 2 20.52 9.67 4.69
C ILE A 2 20.26 11.18 4.81
N LEU A 3 21.31 12.01 4.92
CA LEU A 3 21.15 13.47 4.99
C LEU A 3 20.52 14.07 3.72
N GLY A 4 20.86 13.54 2.54
CA GLY A 4 20.25 13.97 1.28
C GLY A 4 18.78 13.55 1.15
N MET A 5 18.40 12.40 1.72
CA MET A 5 16.99 12.00 1.81
C MET A 5 16.18 12.91 2.74
N TYR A 6 16.79 13.38 3.84
CA TYR A 6 16.15 14.31 4.76
C TYR A 6 15.94 15.69 4.12
N ASP A 7 16.99 16.23 3.50
CA ASP A 7 16.94 17.53 2.81
C ASP A 7 15.93 17.52 1.65
N PHE A 8 15.93 16.46 0.85
CA PHE A 8 14.97 16.28 -0.22
C PHE A 8 13.52 16.15 0.28
N ASN A 9 13.30 15.48 1.41
CA ASN A 9 11.97 15.39 2.02
C ASN A 9 11.48 16.76 2.52
N ALA A 10 12.35 17.54 3.16
CA ALA A 10 12.01 18.89 3.60
C ALA A 10 11.65 19.80 2.40
N TRP A 11 12.44 19.73 1.33
CA TRP A 11 12.20 20.50 0.10
C TRP A 11 10.85 20.17 -0.55
N LEU A 12 10.48 18.88 -0.64
CA LEU A 12 9.18 18.47 -1.18
C LEU A 12 8.00 18.94 -0.33
N ILE A 13 8.16 18.99 1.00
CA ILE A 13 7.14 19.52 1.90
C ILE A 13 6.97 21.02 1.63
N GLU A 14 8.05 21.79 1.65
CA GLU A 14 8.00 23.24 1.48
C GLU A 14 7.42 23.65 0.11
N TYR A 15 7.87 23.00 -0.98
CA TYR A 15 7.32 23.17 -2.33
C TYR A 15 5.83 22.81 -2.44
N GLY A 16 5.37 21.82 -1.69
CA GLY A 16 3.98 21.37 -1.70
C GLY A 16 3.03 22.21 -0.83
N THR A 17 3.57 22.98 0.13
CA THR A 17 2.78 23.73 1.12
C THR A 17 2.77 25.24 0.92
N ASP A 18 3.75 25.82 0.23
CA ASP A 18 3.80 27.25 -0.08
C ASP A 18 3.20 27.52 -1.46
N LEU A 19 1.87 27.45 -1.54
CA LEU A 19 1.12 27.67 -2.78
C LEU A 19 0.48 29.07 -2.80
N ASP A 20 0.58 29.73 -3.95
CA ASP A 20 -0.07 31.02 -4.24
C ASP A 20 -1.57 30.99 -3.87
N PRO A 21 -2.14 32.06 -3.29
CA PRO A 21 -3.55 32.13 -2.89
C PRO A 21 -4.55 31.77 -3.99
N ASP A 22 -4.22 32.04 -5.26
CA ASP A 22 -5.05 31.83 -6.45
C ASP A 22 -4.81 30.47 -7.13
N ALA A 23 -4.01 29.58 -6.53
CA ALA A 23 -3.73 28.26 -7.10
C ALA A 23 -4.98 27.35 -7.14
N ILE A 24 -5.23 26.74 -8.31
CA ILE A 24 -6.38 25.85 -8.62
C ILE A 24 -6.39 24.55 -7.78
N MET A 25 -5.24 24.07 -7.33
CA MET A 25 -5.11 22.82 -6.57
C MET A 25 -4.41 23.07 -5.24
N LYS A 26 -5.17 23.13 -4.14
CA LYS A 26 -4.61 23.26 -2.79
C LYS A 26 -4.42 21.87 -2.20
N LEU A 27 -3.16 21.49 -1.95
CA LEU A 27 -2.80 20.26 -1.24
C LEU A 27 -3.00 20.42 0.28
N THR A 28 -4.00 21.20 0.69
CA THR A 28 -4.32 21.50 2.08
C THR A 28 -5.77 21.14 2.36
N ASN A 29 -5.99 20.51 3.51
CA ASN A 29 -7.33 20.23 4.01
C ASN A 29 -8.02 21.57 4.40
N PRO A 30 -9.35 21.61 4.59
CA PRO A 30 -10.08 22.81 5.02
C PRO A 30 -9.60 23.41 6.36
N ASP A 31 -8.81 22.66 7.13
CA ASP A 31 -8.19 23.05 8.40
C ASP A 31 -6.76 23.61 8.25
N GLY A 32 -6.24 23.73 7.02
CA GLY A 32 -4.89 24.25 6.73
C GLY A 32 -3.77 23.23 6.84
N THR A 33 -4.06 21.98 7.19
CA THR A 33 -3.04 20.91 7.26
C THR A 33 -2.72 20.33 5.88
N PRO A 34 -1.47 19.86 5.62
CA PRO A 34 -1.13 19.19 4.36
C PRO A 34 -2.05 17.98 4.10
N MET A 35 -2.70 17.94 2.93
CA MET A 35 -3.55 16.86 2.50
C MET A 35 -2.69 15.64 2.15
N LYS A 36 -2.87 14.56 2.91
CA LYS A 36 -2.20 13.29 2.66
C LYS A 36 -2.92 12.54 1.54
N TYR A 37 -2.32 12.52 0.34
CA TYR A 37 -2.78 11.83 -0.88
C TYR A 37 -2.68 10.31 -0.83
N ASN A 38 -2.81 9.72 0.36
CA ASN A 38 -2.75 8.27 0.47
C ASN A 38 -4.13 7.71 0.08
N PRO A 39 -4.20 6.88 -0.99
CA PRO A 39 -5.43 6.16 -1.31
C PRO A 39 -5.79 5.23 -0.14
N PRO A 40 -7.09 4.96 0.09
CA PRO A 40 -7.51 4.04 1.14
C PRO A 40 -6.91 2.66 0.85
N LEU A 41 -6.42 1.97 1.87
CA LEU A 41 -5.91 0.59 1.69
C LEU A 41 -7.05 -0.38 1.37
N ILE A 42 -8.21 -0.17 2.00
CA ILE A 42 -9.45 -0.89 1.74
C ILE A 42 -10.60 0.12 1.82
N GLY A 43 -11.50 0.09 0.84
CA GLY A 43 -12.72 0.89 0.82
C GLY A 43 -12.64 2.14 -0.06
N TYR A 44 -13.52 3.10 0.21
CA TYR A 44 -13.74 4.28 -0.62
C TYR A 44 -13.32 5.55 0.12
N LYS A 45 -12.61 6.45 -0.57
CA LYS A 45 -12.26 7.77 -0.06
C LYS A 45 -12.29 8.79 -1.20
N GLN A 46 -12.96 9.92 -0.95
CA GLN A 46 -12.91 11.07 -1.85
C GLN A 46 -11.68 11.92 -1.50
N LEU A 47 -10.78 12.10 -2.47
CA LEU A 47 -9.56 12.91 -2.36
C LEU A 47 -9.72 14.15 -3.24
N LEU A 48 -10.02 15.28 -2.61
CA LEU A 48 -10.29 16.57 -3.26
C LEU A 48 -11.43 16.50 -4.29
N ASN A 49 -11.12 16.10 -5.54
CA ASN A 49 -12.06 15.91 -6.65
C ASN A 49 -12.01 14.49 -7.26
N PHE A 50 -11.25 13.57 -6.68
CA PHE A 50 -11.09 12.20 -7.16
C PHE A 50 -11.80 11.21 -6.24
N GLU A 51 -12.58 10.34 -6.86
CA GLU A 51 -13.19 9.19 -6.19
C GLU A 51 -12.24 8.01 -6.25
N VAL A 52 -11.66 7.62 -5.11
CA VAL A 52 -10.72 6.50 -5.06
C VAL A 52 -11.36 5.33 -4.32
N THR A 53 -11.50 4.20 -5.01
CA THR A 53 -11.99 2.94 -4.44
C THR A 53 -10.90 1.88 -4.51
N SER A 54 -10.61 1.27 -3.37
CA SER A 54 -9.58 0.24 -3.21
C SER A 54 -10.23 -1.01 -2.65
N LEU A 55 -10.74 -1.86 -3.54
CA LEU A 55 -11.34 -3.14 -3.17
C LEU A 55 -10.53 -4.30 -3.76
N PRO A 56 -10.42 -5.44 -3.05
CA PRO A 56 -9.79 -6.63 -3.59
C PRO A 56 -10.60 -7.09 -4.80
N HIS A 57 -10.03 -6.87 -6.00
CA HIS A 57 -10.59 -7.39 -7.23
C HIS A 57 -10.15 -8.85 -7.43
N THR A 58 -10.63 -9.47 -8.50
CA THR A 58 -10.29 -10.85 -8.91
C THR A 58 -8.80 -11.20 -8.79
N GLY A 59 -7.88 -10.29 -9.13
CA GLY A 59 -6.44 -10.50 -8.99
C GLY A 59 -5.96 -10.72 -7.55
N ALA A 60 -6.54 -10.01 -6.58
CA ALA A 60 -6.22 -10.20 -5.16
C ALA A 60 -6.65 -11.59 -4.67
N TYR A 61 -7.81 -12.07 -5.13
CA TYR A 61 -8.27 -13.42 -4.82
C TYR A 61 -7.35 -14.50 -5.41
N PHE A 62 -6.90 -14.35 -6.66
CA PHE A 62 -5.97 -15.31 -7.26
C PHE A 62 -4.60 -15.34 -6.57
N MET A 63 -4.08 -14.16 -6.19
CA MET A 63 -2.84 -14.05 -5.40
C MET A 63 -2.99 -14.76 -4.04
N PHE A 64 -4.10 -14.52 -3.34
CA PHE A 64 -4.39 -15.17 -2.06
C PHE A 64 -4.47 -16.70 -2.20
N VAL A 65 -5.19 -17.19 -3.21
CA VAL A 65 -5.30 -18.64 -3.48
C VAL A 65 -3.92 -19.24 -3.81
N GLY A 66 -3.12 -18.57 -4.65
CA GLY A 66 -1.77 -19.03 -4.98
C GLY A 66 -0.88 -19.15 -3.74
N MET A 67 -0.88 -18.14 -2.86
CA MET A 67 -0.15 -18.17 -1.60
C MET A 67 -0.67 -19.23 -0.63
N LEU A 68 -1.98 -19.47 -0.59
CA LEU A 68 -2.55 -20.53 0.25
C LEU A 68 -2.10 -21.92 -0.23
N LEU A 69 -2.08 -22.15 -1.54
CA LEU A 69 -1.66 -23.43 -2.12
C LEU A 69 -0.19 -23.74 -1.84
N THR A 70 0.71 -22.75 -1.86
CA THR A 70 2.13 -22.98 -1.52
C THR A 70 2.30 -23.40 -0.07
N VAL A 71 1.55 -22.77 0.84
CA VAL A 71 1.55 -23.14 2.27
C VAL A 71 1.01 -24.56 2.45
N VAL A 72 -0.12 -24.90 1.82
CA VAL A 72 -0.69 -26.25 1.89
C VAL A 72 0.27 -27.30 1.32
N ALA A 73 0.88 -27.04 0.15
CA ALA A 73 1.85 -27.93 -0.46
C ALA A 73 3.07 -28.18 0.45
N PHE A 74 3.55 -27.14 1.13
CA PHE A 74 4.62 -27.27 2.12
C PHE A 74 4.24 -28.21 3.28
N PHE A 75 3.05 -28.04 3.86
CA PHE A 75 2.58 -28.92 4.93
C PHE A 75 2.34 -30.36 4.48
N VAL A 76 1.76 -30.56 3.28
CA VAL A 76 1.54 -31.88 2.70
C VAL A 76 2.87 -32.59 2.42
N GLY A 77 3.82 -31.90 1.80
CA GLY A 77 5.16 -32.42 1.53
C GLY A 77 5.92 -32.79 2.80
N LYS A 78 5.88 -31.92 3.83
CA LYS A 78 6.46 -32.22 5.15
C LYS A 78 5.85 -33.48 5.77
N ARG A 79 4.52 -33.67 5.66
CA ARG A 79 3.83 -34.86 6.18
C ARG A 79 4.16 -36.14 5.39
N SER A 80 4.35 -36.05 4.06
CA SER A 80 4.74 -37.21 3.25
C SER A 80 6.18 -37.63 3.49
N SER A 81 7.10 -36.69 3.69
CA SER A 81 8.50 -36.99 3.97
C SER A 81 8.70 -37.64 5.35
N GLY A 82 7.86 -37.30 6.32
CA GLY A 82 7.86 -37.98 7.63
C GLY A 82 7.44 -39.45 7.56
N LYS A 83 6.52 -39.82 6.64
CA LYS A 83 6.07 -41.21 6.47
C LYS A 83 7.09 -42.11 5.77
N LYS A 84 7.82 -41.57 4.78
CA LYS A 84 8.86 -42.33 4.04
C LYS A 84 10.07 -42.75 4.89
N ASN A 85 10.36 -42.04 5.99
CA ASN A 85 11.49 -42.34 6.88
C ASN A 85 11.17 -43.42 7.94
N VAL A 86 9.93 -43.91 8.01
CA VAL A 86 9.49 -44.91 9.00
C VAL A 86 9.32 -46.31 8.38
N GLU A 87 9.37 -46.42 7.04
CA GLU A 87 9.22 -47.67 6.29
C GLU A 87 10.57 -48.35 5.90
N VAL A 88 11.68 -47.94 6.52
CA VAL A 88 13.02 -48.56 6.32
C VAL A 88 13.46 -49.39 7.52
#